data_AF-I0BIV1-F1
#
_entry.id   AF-I0BIV1-F1
#
_cell.length_a   1.000
_cell.length_b   1.000
_cell.length_c   1.000
_cell.angle_alpha   90.00
_cell.angle_beta   90.00
_cell.angle_gamma   90.00
#
_symmetry.space_group_name_H-M   'P 1'
#
loop_
_entity.id
_entity.type
_entity.pdbx_description
1 polymer ?
#
loop_
_entity_poly.entity_id
_entity_poly.type
_entity_poly.pdbx_seq_one_letter_code
_entity_poly.pdbx_strand_id
1 'polypeptide(L)'
;MDERKYLDSLSNKEYVKGRGKETEYYILTAIYGDNNYKLTLIRNNTVVFEDSYNGLTKAKYGAFEWLLSYDPSIFMRNGVTMVHYKENREGNRGPWAKDTNKELHRNLEKFFATQQQWNNNVLIEERGIPLPNPVSRNREYSSYSEEKRNEVVYEYLFKGNTHRWIDEHTLELDPERSRGYQAMGILHHLGLKNAYKGLFKGISISEAIDLIEQECVEYPADRKLYAPIISSLSGIKVNEREDEVTIGDVQADEGKEYPEGKIAFVLHKKRERNPKLIKEAKRLFIRKHGRLFCEACKFDFQKVYGDRGIDFIEGHHKKLISEMDEGEKTKVEDITMLCSNCHRMIHRKPLISVEALIKEIKFQQETM
;
A
#
# COMPACT_ATOMS: atom_id res chain seq x y z
N MET A 1 -28.18 -30.47 -0.57
CA MET A 1 -28.03 -30.41 -2.04
C MET A 1 -27.91 -31.82 -2.55
N ASP A 2 -28.76 -32.20 -3.50
CA ASP A 2 -28.55 -33.32 -4.40
C ASP A 2 -27.39 -33.02 -5.36
N GLU A 3 -26.32 -33.81 -5.28
CA GLU A 3 -25.10 -33.58 -6.06
C GLU A 3 -25.31 -33.76 -7.57
N ARG A 4 -26.19 -34.67 -8.00
CA ARG A 4 -26.49 -34.85 -9.42
C ARG A 4 -27.19 -33.62 -9.98
N LYS A 5 -28.20 -33.11 -9.28
CA LYS A 5 -28.92 -31.89 -9.70
C LYS A 5 -28.02 -30.66 -9.70
N TYR A 6 -27.09 -30.58 -8.75
CA TYR A 6 -26.10 -29.50 -8.71
C TYR A 6 -25.18 -29.54 -9.93
N LEU A 7 -24.58 -30.69 -10.22
CA LEU A 7 -23.65 -30.84 -11.34
C LEU A 7 -24.34 -30.61 -12.69
N ASP A 8 -25.59 -31.06 -12.84
CA ASP A 8 -26.39 -30.81 -14.04
C ASP A 8 -26.72 -29.30 -14.20
N SER A 9 -27.11 -28.63 -13.12
CA SER A 9 -27.37 -27.18 -13.15
C SER A 9 -26.08 -26.36 -13.38
N LEU A 10 -24.93 -26.85 -12.89
CA LEU A 10 -23.61 -26.26 -13.08
C LEU A 10 -23.15 -26.38 -14.54
N SER A 11 -23.27 -27.57 -15.15
CA SER A 11 -22.90 -27.82 -16.55
C SER A 11 -23.76 -27.00 -17.51
N ASN A 12 -25.05 -26.82 -17.19
CA ASN A 12 -25.99 -25.98 -17.94
C ASN A 12 -25.79 -24.46 -17.71
N LYS A 13 -24.79 -24.06 -16.91
CA LYS A 13 -24.45 -22.67 -16.60
C LYS A 13 -25.60 -21.84 -16.03
N GLU A 14 -26.52 -22.47 -15.31
CA GLU A 14 -27.70 -21.79 -14.75
C GLU A 14 -27.33 -20.75 -13.67
N TYR A 15 -26.08 -20.78 -13.18
CA TYR A 15 -25.51 -19.80 -12.28
C TYR A 15 -25.30 -18.42 -12.91
N VAL A 16 -25.25 -18.32 -14.24
CA VAL A 16 -25.17 -17.04 -14.95
C VAL A 16 -26.53 -16.34 -14.88
N LYS A 17 -26.64 -15.33 -14.01
CA LYS A 17 -27.90 -14.59 -13.76
C LYS A 17 -27.81 -13.13 -14.22
N GLY A 18 -28.70 -12.73 -15.13
CA GLY A 18 -28.92 -11.34 -15.58
C GLY A 18 -29.05 -11.20 -17.12
N ARG A 19 -29.52 -10.03 -17.61
CA ARG A 19 -29.56 -9.66 -19.04
C ARG A 19 -28.23 -9.04 -19.55
N GLY A 20 -27.11 -9.23 -18.85
CA GLY A 20 -25.84 -8.54 -19.10
C GLY A 20 -24.61 -9.43 -18.88
N LYS A 21 -23.53 -9.10 -19.61
CA LYS A 21 -22.22 -9.78 -19.79
C LYS A 21 -21.79 -10.71 -18.65
N GLU A 22 -21.30 -11.89 -19.03
CA GLU A 22 -20.57 -12.79 -18.13
C GLU A 22 -19.44 -12.04 -17.42
N THR A 23 -19.28 -12.30 -16.13
CA THR A 23 -18.12 -11.84 -15.37
C THR A 23 -16.96 -12.81 -15.55
N GLU A 24 -15.73 -12.30 -15.45
CA GLU A 24 -14.52 -13.12 -15.57
C GLU A 24 -14.50 -14.24 -14.53
N TYR A 25 -14.91 -13.92 -13.29
CA TYR A 25 -14.98 -14.87 -12.18
C TYR A 25 -16.40 -15.05 -11.63
N TYR A 26 -16.69 -16.29 -11.22
CA TYR A 26 -17.85 -16.63 -10.42
C TYR A 26 -17.44 -17.32 -9.12
N ILE A 27 -17.98 -16.84 -8.00
CA ILE A 27 -17.95 -17.50 -6.70
C ILE A 27 -19.26 -18.25 -6.54
N LEU A 28 -19.21 -19.58 -6.56
CA LEU A 28 -20.38 -20.42 -6.37
C LEU A 28 -20.31 -21.08 -5.00
N THR A 29 -21.38 -20.98 -4.21
CA THR A 29 -21.48 -21.77 -2.97
C THR A 29 -22.73 -22.63 -2.97
N ALA A 30 -22.63 -23.89 -2.56
CA ALA A 30 -23.76 -24.79 -2.47
C ALA A 30 -23.82 -25.49 -1.10
N ILE A 31 -24.97 -25.47 -0.44
CA ILE A 31 -25.13 -26.08 0.89
C ILE A 31 -25.38 -27.60 0.78
N TYR A 32 -24.61 -28.39 1.51
CA TYR A 32 -24.81 -29.83 1.66
C TYR A 32 -24.71 -30.25 3.13
N GLY A 33 -25.59 -31.16 3.57
CA GLY A 33 -25.68 -31.56 4.97
C GLY A 33 -25.93 -30.39 5.94
N ASP A 34 -25.51 -30.57 7.19
CA ASP A 34 -25.67 -29.58 8.25
C ASP A 34 -24.55 -28.53 8.20
N ASN A 35 -24.90 -27.34 7.70
CA ASN A 35 -24.03 -26.16 7.67
C ASN A 35 -22.73 -26.31 6.84
N ASN A 36 -22.58 -27.34 5.99
CA ASN A 36 -21.43 -27.45 5.10
C ASN A 36 -21.72 -26.85 3.73
N TYR A 37 -20.72 -26.19 3.16
CA TYR A 37 -20.82 -25.48 1.89
C TYR A 37 -19.69 -25.91 0.96
N LYS A 38 -20.06 -26.36 -0.24
CA LYS A 38 -19.12 -26.54 -1.34
C LYS A 38 -18.88 -25.18 -1.98
N LEU A 39 -17.62 -24.77 -2.06
CA LEU A 39 -17.17 -23.59 -2.79
C LEU A 39 -16.61 -24.05 -4.15
N THR A 40 -17.05 -23.43 -5.22
CA THR A 40 -16.51 -23.61 -6.57
C THR A 40 -16.21 -22.24 -7.16
N LEU A 41 -14.95 -21.98 -7.54
CA LEU A 41 -14.55 -20.79 -8.28
C LEU A 41 -14.44 -21.13 -9.77
N ILE A 42 -15.09 -20.33 -10.59
CA ILE A 42 -15.04 -20.46 -12.05
C ILE A 42 -14.39 -19.21 -12.62
N ARG A 43 -13.43 -19.40 -13.53
CA ARG A 43 -12.89 -18.35 -14.39
C ARG A 43 -13.16 -18.69 -15.85
N ASN A 44 -13.78 -17.77 -16.60
CA ASN A 44 -14.05 -17.97 -18.03
C ASN A 44 -14.64 -19.36 -18.36
N ASN A 45 -15.66 -19.77 -17.58
CA ASN A 45 -16.34 -21.08 -17.70
C ASN A 45 -15.50 -22.33 -17.37
N THR A 46 -14.33 -22.17 -16.76
CA THR A 46 -13.50 -23.27 -16.24
C THR A 46 -13.44 -23.21 -14.73
N VAL A 47 -13.64 -24.35 -14.06
CA VAL A 47 -13.43 -24.45 -12.61
C VAL A 47 -11.93 -24.30 -12.32
N VAL A 48 -11.56 -23.32 -11.51
CA VAL A 48 -10.17 -23.03 -11.15
C VAL A 48 -9.84 -23.40 -9.70
N PHE A 49 -10.85 -23.54 -8.86
CA PHE A 49 -10.68 -23.93 -7.46
C PHE A 49 -11.99 -24.53 -6.93
N GLU A 50 -11.87 -25.59 -6.13
CA GLU A 50 -12.97 -26.15 -5.35
C GLU A 50 -12.49 -26.50 -3.95
N ASP A 51 -13.35 -26.27 -2.96
CA ASP A 51 -13.06 -26.60 -1.57
C ASP A 51 -14.37 -26.68 -0.77
N SER A 52 -14.30 -27.12 0.49
CA SER A 52 -15.45 -27.34 1.36
C SER A 52 -15.26 -26.67 2.71
N TYR A 53 -16.29 -25.96 3.17
CA TYR A 53 -16.23 -25.19 4.41
C TYR A 53 -17.44 -25.47 5.30
N ASN A 54 -17.21 -25.51 6.61
CA ASN A 54 -18.29 -25.48 7.58
C ASN A 54 -18.72 -24.02 7.85
N GLY A 55 -19.83 -23.62 7.25
CA GLY A 55 -20.44 -22.30 7.35
C GLY A 55 -20.27 -21.44 6.10
N LEU A 56 -21.35 -20.75 5.71
CA LEU A 56 -21.39 -19.92 4.50
C LEU A 56 -20.34 -18.80 4.54
N THR A 57 -20.20 -18.12 5.67
CA THR A 57 -19.22 -17.03 5.81
C THR A 57 -17.79 -17.51 5.56
N LYS A 58 -17.42 -18.70 6.06
CA LYS A 58 -16.10 -19.27 5.82
C LYS A 58 -15.89 -19.60 4.35
N ALA A 59 -16.90 -20.17 3.68
CA ALA A 59 -16.86 -20.40 2.23
C ALA A 59 -16.69 -19.10 1.43
N LYS A 60 -17.40 -18.02 1.82
CA LYS A 60 -17.23 -16.70 1.20
C LYS A 60 -15.80 -16.18 1.39
N TYR A 61 -15.23 -16.37 2.57
CA TYR A 61 -13.90 -15.85 2.91
C TYR A 61 -12.77 -16.64 2.23
N GLY A 62 -12.87 -17.97 2.16
CA GLY A 62 -11.93 -18.78 1.37
C GLY A 62 -11.93 -18.39 -0.12
N ALA A 63 -13.11 -18.06 -0.67
CA ALA A 63 -13.22 -17.52 -2.02
C ALA A 63 -12.49 -16.19 -2.20
N PHE A 64 -12.66 -15.26 -1.24
CA PHE A 64 -12.00 -13.96 -1.26
C PHE A 64 -10.49 -14.08 -1.12
N GLU A 65 -10.02 -14.91 -0.18
CA GLU A 65 -8.60 -15.19 0.04
C GLU A 65 -7.92 -15.70 -1.24
N TRP A 66 -8.51 -16.72 -1.87
CA TRP A 66 -7.98 -17.26 -3.13
C TRP A 66 -7.96 -16.21 -4.23
N LEU A 67 -9.07 -15.49 -4.44
CA LEU A 67 -9.19 -14.49 -5.50
C LEU A 67 -8.23 -13.31 -5.30
N LEU A 68 -8.08 -12.83 -4.07
CA LEU A 68 -7.16 -11.74 -3.73
C LEU A 68 -5.70 -12.17 -3.83
N SER A 69 -5.37 -13.44 -3.52
CA SER A 69 -4.01 -13.97 -3.75
C SER A 69 -3.65 -14.05 -5.23
N TYR A 70 -4.64 -14.20 -6.11
CA TYR A 70 -4.46 -14.33 -7.55
C TYR A 70 -4.49 -12.98 -8.28
N ASP A 71 -5.47 -12.12 -7.97
CA ASP A 71 -5.56 -10.74 -8.47
C ASP A 71 -6.10 -9.83 -7.33
N PRO A 72 -5.22 -9.08 -6.64
CA PRO A 72 -5.61 -8.19 -5.54
C PRO A 72 -6.63 -7.11 -5.91
N SER A 73 -6.78 -6.80 -7.20
CA SER A 73 -7.67 -5.76 -7.69
C SER A 73 -8.99 -6.28 -8.27
N ILE A 74 -9.23 -7.60 -8.21
CA ILE A 74 -10.31 -8.26 -8.95
C ILE A 74 -11.71 -7.76 -8.59
N PHE A 75 -11.93 -7.43 -7.31
CA PHE A 75 -13.20 -6.87 -6.83
C PHE A 75 -13.40 -5.40 -7.25
N MET A 76 -12.32 -4.64 -7.51
CA MET A 76 -12.40 -3.24 -7.94
C MET A 76 -12.85 -3.09 -9.39
N ARG A 77 -12.67 -4.13 -10.21
CA ARG A 77 -13.02 -4.15 -11.64
C ARG A 77 -14.45 -4.66 -11.92
N ASN A 78 -15.24 -4.95 -10.88
CA ASN A 78 -16.52 -5.67 -10.99
C ASN A 78 -16.40 -6.99 -11.77
N GLY A 79 -15.22 -7.63 -11.73
CA GLY A 79 -14.92 -8.87 -12.46
C GLY A 79 -15.46 -10.14 -11.80
N VAL A 80 -16.14 -10.02 -10.65
CA VAL A 80 -16.58 -11.15 -9.83
C VAL A 80 -18.10 -11.09 -9.64
N THR A 81 -18.77 -12.20 -9.95
CA THR A 81 -20.15 -12.45 -9.55
C THR A 81 -20.19 -13.52 -8.47
N MET A 82 -21.06 -13.36 -7.49
CA MET A 82 -21.26 -14.35 -6.44
C MET A 82 -22.67 -14.91 -6.46
N VAL A 83 -22.78 -16.24 -6.42
CA VAL A 83 -24.03 -16.97 -6.62
C VAL A 83 -24.13 -18.14 -5.65
N HIS A 84 -25.32 -18.35 -5.11
CA HIS A 84 -25.62 -19.36 -4.11
C HIS A 84 -26.58 -20.39 -4.66
N TYR A 85 -26.21 -21.67 -4.63
CA TYR A 85 -27.10 -22.78 -4.98
C TYR A 85 -28.00 -23.12 -3.78
N LYS A 86 -29.31 -23.09 -4.02
CA LYS A 86 -30.36 -23.49 -3.08
C LYS A 86 -31.36 -24.35 -3.82
N GLU A 87 -31.35 -25.64 -3.53
CA GLU A 87 -32.15 -26.65 -4.25
C GLU A 87 -33.65 -26.34 -4.22
N ASN A 88 -34.18 -25.91 -3.07
CA ASN A 88 -35.61 -25.63 -2.87
C ASN A 88 -35.85 -24.13 -2.65
N ARG A 89 -35.62 -23.31 -3.68
CA ARG A 89 -35.88 -21.86 -3.61
C ARG A 89 -37.32 -21.56 -3.99
N GLU A 90 -38.04 -20.85 -3.11
CA GLU A 90 -39.43 -20.44 -3.37
C GLU A 90 -39.54 -19.48 -4.57
N GLY A 91 -40.54 -19.73 -5.43
CA GLY A 91 -40.84 -18.96 -6.64
C GLY A 91 -40.08 -19.41 -7.89
N ASN A 92 -40.51 -18.91 -9.06
CA ASN A 92 -40.06 -19.36 -10.39
C ASN A 92 -38.64 -18.88 -10.80
N ARG A 93 -37.70 -18.77 -9.84
CA ARG A 93 -36.39 -18.09 -10.02
C ARG A 93 -35.18 -19.03 -10.20
N GLY A 94 -35.42 -20.34 -10.22
CA GLY A 94 -34.38 -21.38 -10.32
C GLY A 94 -33.50 -21.51 -9.07
N PRO A 95 -32.59 -22.51 -9.04
CA PRO A 95 -31.87 -22.88 -7.82
C PRO A 95 -30.74 -21.91 -7.45
N TRP A 96 -30.28 -21.09 -8.39
CA TRP A 96 -29.18 -20.14 -8.17
C TRP A 96 -29.67 -18.76 -7.76
N ALA A 97 -29.16 -18.25 -6.65
CA ALA A 97 -29.41 -16.91 -6.14
C ALA A 97 -28.15 -16.04 -6.22
N LYS A 98 -28.17 -15.03 -7.08
CA LYS A 98 -27.07 -14.06 -7.22
C LYS A 98 -27.09 -13.05 -6.07
N ASP A 99 -25.95 -12.87 -5.42
CA ASP A 99 -25.73 -11.76 -4.49
C ASP A 99 -25.65 -10.45 -5.29
N THR A 100 -26.19 -9.37 -4.72
CA THR A 100 -26.02 -8.04 -5.33
C THR A 100 -24.57 -7.58 -5.21
N ASN A 101 -24.10 -6.71 -6.10
CA ASN A 101 -22.75 -6.14 -5.95
C ASN A 101 -22.56 -5.45 -4.60
N LYS A 102 -23.61 -4.79 -4.07
CA LYS A 102 -23.59 -4.19 -2.73
C LYS A 102 -23.38 -5.23 -1.63
N GLU A 103 -24.04 -6.38 -1.74
CA GLU A 103 -23.90 -7.49 -0.79
C GLU A 103 -22.51 -8.13 -0.85
N LEU A 104 -21.97 -8.32 -2.06
CA LEU A 104 -20.62 -8.80 -2.28
C LEU A 104 -19.57 -7.89 -1.61
N HIS A 105 -19.63 -6.58 -1.88
CA HIS A 105 -18.71 -5.61 -1.29
C HIS A 105 -18.85 -5.53 0.24
N ARG A 106 -20.07 -5.59 0.77
CA ARG A 106 -20.30 -5.65 2.23
C ARG A 106 -19.66 -6.88 2.87
N ASN A 107 -19.73 -8.04 2.21
CA ASN A 107 -19.08 -9.25 2.72
C ASN A 107 -17.55 -9.16 2.63
N LEU A 108 -17.03 -8.51 1.60
CA LEU A 108 -15.60 -8.24 1.44
C LEU A 108 -15.06 -7.27 2.51
N GLU A 109 -15.79 -6.20 2.84
CA GLU A 109 -15.45 -5.30 3.95
C GLU A 109 -15.38 -6.06 5.28
N LYS A 110 -16.37 -6.93 5.55
CA LYS A 110 -16.36 -7.78 6.74
C LYS A 110 -15.17 -8.74 6.75
N PHE A 111 -14.85 -9.36 5.60
CA PHE A 111 -13.68 -10.22 5.47
C PHE A 111 -12.41 -9.50 5.91
N PHE A 112 -12.15 -8.30 5.37
CA PHE A 112 -10.99 -7.50 5.77
C PHE A 112 -11.00 -7.13 7.27
N ALA A 113 -12.18 -6.83 7.84
CA ALA A 113 -12.31 -6.57 9.27
C ALA A 113 -12.02 -7.81 10.14
N THR A 114 -12.45 -9.01 9.71
CA THR A 114 -12.12 -10.27 10.40
C THR A 114 -10.66 -10.68 10.22
N GLN A 115 -10.07 -10.40 9.05
CA GLN A 115 -8.63 -10.56 8.86
C GLN A 115 -7.89 -9.63 9.81
N GLN A 116 -8.32 -8.38 10.04
CA GLN A 116 -7.75 -7.50 11.07
C GLN A 116 -7.75 -8.09 12.50
N GLN A 117 -8.75 -8.88 12.88
CA GLN A 117 -8.78 -9.60 14.17
C GLN A 117 -7.85 -10.83 14.21
N TRP A 118 -7.64 -11.51 13.07
CA TRP A 118 -6.66 -12.59 12.91
C TRP A 118 -5.22 -12.05 12.69
N ASN A 119 -5.09 -10.82 12.19
CA ASN A 119 -3.85 -10.10 11.91
C ASN A 119 -3.16 -9.62 13.19
N ASN A 120 -3.84 -9.67 14.34
CA ASN A 120 -3.16 -9.60 15.63
C ASN A 120 -2.26 -10.83 15.88
N ASN A 121 -2.34 -11.90 15.06
CA ASN A 121 -1.50 -13.09 15.19
C ASN A 121 -0.81 -13.59 13.90
N VAL A 122 -1.09 -13.09 12.68
CA VAL A 122 -0.31 -13.43 11.46
C VAL A 122 -0.28 -12.25 10.45
N LEU A 123 0.90 -11.92 9.93
CA LEU A 123 1.21 -10.79 9.04
C LEU A 123 0.78 -11.05 7.56
N ILE A 124 0.03 -10.12 6.95
CA ILE A 124 -0.18 -10.02 5.48
C ILE A 124 0.26 -8.61 5.03
N GLU A 125 1.00 -8.53 3.93
CA GLU A 125 1.68 -7.33 3.41
C GLU A 125 0.72 -6.29 2.77
N GLU A 126 0.68 -5.06 3.31
CA GLU A 126 -0.09 -3.93 2.77
C GLU A 126 0.77 -3.04 1.82
N ARG A 127 0.19 -2.54 0.71
CA ARG A 127 0.83 -1.58 -0.23
C ARG A 127 1.06 -0.21 0.43
N GLY A 128 2.12 0.50 0.02
CA GLY A 128 2.52 1.77 0.63
C GLY A 128 1.71 2.96 0.11
N ILE A 129 1.28 2.92 -1.15
CA ILE A 129 0.39 3.91 -1.76
C ILE A 129 -0.83 3.18 -2.34
N PRO A 130 -2.07 3.68 -2.14
CA PRO A 130 -3.24 3.09 -2.76
C PRO A 130 -3.10 3.05 -4.30
N LEU A 131 -3.69 2.07 -4.97
CA LEU A 131 -3.68 1.99 -6.44
C LEU A 131 -4.66 3.01 -7.07
N PRO A 132 -4.23 3.87 -8.02
CA PRO A 132 -5.12 4.86 -8.60
C PRO A 132 -6.19 4.17 -9.44
N ASN A 133 -7.43 4.65 -9.32
CA ASN A 133 -8.58 4.09 -10.03
C ASN A 133 -9.25 5.17 -10.90
N PRO A 134 -8.62 5.54 -12.03
CA PRO A 134 -9.04 6.64 -12.88
C PRO A 134 -10.36 6.34 -13.59
N VAL A 135 -11.20 7.36 -13.75
CA VAL A 135 -12.44 7.29 -14.54
C VAL A 135 -12.24 7.88 -15.94
N SER A 136 -12.88 7.29 -16.94
CA SER A 136 -12.78 7.74 -18.35
C SER A 136 -13.42 9.10 -18.60
N ARG A 137 -14.33 9.55 -17.72
CA ARG A 137 -14.93 10.88 -17.78
C ARG A 137 -13.87 11.94 -17.49
N ASN A 138 -13.64 12.86 -18.42
CA ASN A 138 -12.63 13.90 -18.32
C ASN A 138 -13.18 15.33 -18.51
N ARG A 139 -14.51 15.51 -18.55
CA ARG A 139 -15.13 16.82 -18.86
C ARG A 139 -14.60 17.92 -17.95
N GLU A 140 -14.65 17.67 -16.65
CA GLU A 140 -14.16 18.59 -15.61
C GLU A 140 -12.64 18.74 -15.72
N TYR A 141 -11.89 17.65 -15.92
CA TYR A 141 -10.44 17.67 -16.10
C TYR A 141 -9.96 18.49 -17.32
N SER A 142 -10.72 18.50 -18.41
CA SER A 142 -10.38 19.27 -19.63
C SER A 142 -10.82 20.72 -19.57
N SER A 143 -11.69 21.09 -18.62
CA SER A 143 -12.24 22.44 -18.48
C SER A 143 -11.32 23.40 -17.72
N TYR A 144 -10.25 22.90 -17.11
CA TYR A 144 -9.31 23.69 -16.29
C TYR A 144 -7.88 23.59 -16.82
N SER A 145 -7.11 24.67 -16.65
CA SER A 145 -5.70 24.71 -17.02
C SER A 145 -4.87 23.72 -16.20
N GLU A 146 -3.70 23.34 -16.72
CA GLU A 146 -2.79 22.43 -16.03
C GLU A 146 -2.39 22.94 -14.64
N GLU A 147 -2.05 24.22 -14.53
CA GLU A 147 -1.73 24.89 -13.26
C GLU A 147 -2.86 24.73 -12.24
N LYS A 148 -4.11 24.96 -12.66
CA LYS A 148 -5.27 24.85 -11.76
C LYS A 148 -5.55 23.41 -11.34
N ARG A 149 -5.32 22.44 -12.22
CA ARG A 149 -5.43 21.01 -11.87
C ARG A 149 -4.35 20.59 -10.89
N ASN A 150 -3.14 21.11 -11.04
CA ASN A 150 -2.03 20.83 -10.13
C ASN A 150 -2.28 21.41 -8.73
N GLU A 151 -2.84 22.61 -8.63
CA GLU A 151 -3.29 23.18 -7.34
C GLU A 151 -4.36 22.29 -6.66
N VAL A 152 -5.35 21.81 -7.42
CA VAL A 152 -6.38 20.88 -6.90
C VAL A 152 -5.75 19.61 -6.33
N VAL A 153 -4.78 19.03 -7.05
CA VAL A 153 -4.04 17.84 -6.61
C VAL A 153 -3.24 18.13 -5.34
N TYR A 154 -2.56 19.26 -5.26
CA TYR A 154 -1.80 19.67 -4.07
C TYR A 154 -2.68 19.83 -2.83
N GLU A 155 -3.78 20.58 -2.96
CA GLU A 155 -4.72 20.85 -1.86
C GLU A 155 -5.37 19.55 -1.33
N TYR A 156 -5.62 18.59 -2.22
CA TYR A 156 -6.17 17.30 -1.85
C TYR A 156 -5.15 16.38 -1.18
N LEU A 157 -3.94 16.25 -1.76
CA LEU A 157 -2.93 15.29 -1.31
C LEU A 157 -2.13 15.76 -0.09
N PHE A 158 -1.82 17.06 0.02
CA PHE A 158 -0.92 17.61 1.05
C PHE A 158 -1.66 18.34 2.16
N LYS A 159 -2.71 19.10 1.81
CA LYS A 159 -3.52 19.83 2.80
C LYS A 159 -4.71 19.02 3.32
N GLY A 160 -5.18 18.04 2.54
CA GLY A 160 -6.31 17.18 2.90
C GLY A 160 -7.64 17.92 2.85
N ASN A 161 -7.77 18.90 1.95
CA ASN A 161 -8.98 19.70 1.81
C ASN A 161 -10.13 18.90 1.18
N THR A 162 -11.37 19.29 1.50
CA THR A 162 -12.56 18.63 0.92
C THR A 162 -12.79 19.10 -0.52
N HIS A 163 -13.47 18.31 -1.35
CA HIS A 163 -13.78 18.74 -2.72
C HIS A 163 -14.54 20.08 -2.76
N ARG A 164 -15.45 20.32 -1.81
CA ARG A 164 -16.19 21.58 -1.72
C ARG A 164 -15.28 22.75 -1.38
N TRP A 165 -14.35 22.55 -0.44
CA TRP A 165 -13.36 23.58 -0.09
C TRP A 165 -12.50 23.93 -1.29
N ILE A 166 -12.03 22.91 -2.03
CA ILE A 166 -11.21 23.09 -3.23
C ILE A 166 -12.01 23.80 -4.34
N ASP A 167 -13.27 23.45 -4.55
CA ASP A 167 -14.11 24.15 -5.53
C ASP A 167 -14.24 25.65 -5.22
N GLU A 168 -14.39 26.01 -3.95
CA GLU A 168 -14.57 27.39 -3.50
C GLU A 168 -13.27 28.19 -3.49
N HIS A 169 -12.21 27.64 -2.90
CA HIS A 169 -10.97 28.38 -2.59
C HIS A 169 -9.89 28.17 -3.64
N THR A 170 -9.91 27.03 -4.34
CA THR A 170 -9.00 26.76 -5.44
C THR A 170 -9.68 27.12 -6.75
N LEU A 171 -10.81 26.50 -7.10
CA LEU A 171 -11.46 26.73 -8.40
C LEU A 171 -12.33 27.99 -8.47
N GLU A 172 -12.39 28.78 -7.39
CA GLU A 172 -13.11 30.06 -7.29
C GLU A 172 -14.58 29.97 -7.70
N LEU A 173 -15.22 28.84 -7.37
CA LEU A 173 -16.63 28.59 -7.66
C LEU A 173 -17.52 29.13 -6.54
N ASP A 174 -18.67 29.68 -6.94
CA ASP A 174 -19.71 30.17 -6.04
C ASP A 174 -20.11 29.10 -4.99
N PRO A 175 -19.95 29.36 -3.67
CA PRO A 175 -20.27 28.42 -2.58
C PRO A 175 -21.74 28.02 -2.50
N GLU A 176 -22.65 28.83 -3.03
CA GLU A 176 -24.09 28.57 -3.05
C GLU A 176 -24.48 27.59 -4.16
N ARG A 177 -23.71 27.56 -5.25
CA ARG A 177 -23.94 26.68 -6.42
C ARG A 177 -23.04 25.46 -6.43
N SER A 178 -21.83 25.59 -5.91
CA SER A 178 -20.83 24.54 -5.90
C SER A 178 -21.15 23.43 -4.91
N ARG A 179 -20.90 22.19 -5.33
CA ARG A 179 -21.10 20.97 -4.52
C ARG A 179 -19.82 20.14 -4.39
N GLY A 180 -18.68 20.60 -4.88
CA GLY A 180 -17.44 19.82 -4.92
C GLY A 180 -17.28 18.94 -6.17
N TYR A 181 -18.16 19.08 -7.18
CA TYR A 181 -18.17 18.15 -8.32
C TYR A 181 -17.02 18.40 -9.29
N GLN A 182 -16.51 19.64 -9.36
CA GLN A 182 -15.48 20.03 -10.29
C GLN A 182 -14.13 19.48 -9.83
N ALA A 183 -13.74 19.74 -8.58
CA ALA A 183 -12.56 19.16 -7.94
C ALA A 183 -12.65 17.63 -7.90
N MET A 184 -13.81 17.06 -7.54
CA MET A 184 -14.03 15.61 -7.57
C MET A 184 -13.81 15.02 -8.97
N GLY A 185 -14.29 15.68 -10.02
CA GLY A 185 -14.11 15.26 -11.41
C GLY A 185 -12.65 15.26 -11.84
N ILE A 186 -11.89 16.30 -11.47
CA ILE A 186 -10.45 16.39 -11.73
C ILE A 186 -9.69 15.25 -11.01
N LEU A 187 -9.95 15.07 -9.71
CA LEU A 187 -9.25 14.06 -8.88
C LEU A 187 -9.59 12.63 -9.31
N HIS A 188 -10.86 12.34 -9.59
CA HIS A 188 -11.29 11.02 -10.05
C HIS A 188 -10.75 10.68 -11.43
N HIS A 189 -10.53 11.67 -12.32
CA HIS A 189 -9.88 11.43 -13.60
C HIS A 189 -8.44 10.90 -13.43
N LEU A 190 -7.73 11.38 -12.40
CA LEU A 190 -6.40 10.89 -12.00
C LEU A 190 -6.44 9.64 -11.13
N GLY A 191 -7.64 9.17 -10.77
CA GLY A 191 -7.83 8.02 -9.90
C GLY A 191 -7.65 8.29 -8.40
N LEU A 192 -7.55 9.56 -8.02
CA LEU A 192 -7.44 10.01 -6.64
C LEU A 192 -8.82 10.05 -5.98
N LYS A 193 -9.05 9.12 -5.05
CA LYS A 193 -10.28 9.00 -4.23
C LYS A 193 -9.95 9.25 -2.75
N ASN A 194 -10.91 9.01 -1.86
CA ASN A 194 -10.79 9.28 -0.42
C ASN A 194 -9.51 8.74 0.25
N ALA A 195 -8.96 7.61 -0.22
CA ALA A 195 -7.73 7.03 0.31
C ALA A 195 -6.47 7.92 0.10
N TYR A 196 -6.54 8.89 -0.81
CA TYR A 196 -5.45 9.81 -1.11
C TYR A 196 -5.54 11.15 -0.39
N LYS A 197 -6.68 11.42 0.25
CA LYS A 197 -6.92 12.70 0.90
C LYS A 197 -5.94 12.90 2.06
N GLY A 198 -5.04 13.86 1.92
CA GLY A 198 -4.00 14.13 2.91
C GLY A 198 -2.91 13.05 3.00
N LEU A 199 -2.78 12.18 1.99
CA LEU A 199 -1.81 11.08 1.98
C LEU A 199 -0.36 11.55 2.18
N PHE A 200 -0.03 12.75 1.67
CA PHE A 200 1.31 13.33 1.75
C PHE A 200 1.37 14.52 2.71
N LYS A 201 0.46 14.57 3.68
CA LYS A 201 0.45 15.65 4.67
C LYS A 201 1.73 15.62 5.50
N GLY A 202 2.44 16.74 5.53
CA GLY A 202 3.66 16.92 6.32
C GLY A 202 4.94 16.45 5.65
N ILE A 203 4.91 16.06 4.37
CA ILE A 203 6.10 15.77 3.57
C ILE A 203 6.17 16.68 2.34
N SER A 204 7.37 16.84 1.80
CA SER A 204 7.63 17.67 0.61
C SER A 204 7.07 17.02 -0.66
N ILE A 205 6.84 17.84 -1.71
CA ILE A 205 6.43 17.35 -3.03
C ILE A 205 7.47 16.36 -3.59
N SER A 206 8.76 16.65 -3.38
CA SER A 206 9.85 15.75 -3.78
C SER A 206 9.80 14.41 -3.05
N GLU A 207 9.52 14.39 -1.75
CA GLU A 207 9.40 13.14 -0.99
C GLU A 207 8.17 12.34 -1.43
N ALA A 208 7.06 13.02 -1.74
CA ALA A 208 5.86 12.37 -2.25
C ALA A 208 6.08 11.73 -3.64
N ILE A 209 6.79 12.43 -4.53
CA ILE A 209 7.19 11.88 -5.84
C ILE A 209 8.10 10.67 -5.63
N ASP A 210 9.13 10.78 -4.78
CA ASP A 210 10.04 9.67 -4.47
C ASP A 210 9.26 8.43 -3.96
N LEU A 211 8.23 8.61 -3.13
CA LEU A 211 7.37 7.51 -2.65
C LEU A 211 6.52 6.89 -3.77
N ILE A 212 5.91 7.71 -4.63
CA ILE A 212 5.12 7.21 -5.77
C ILE A 212 6.02 6.48 -6.77
N GLU A 213 7.21 6.99 -7.03
CA GLU A 213 8.20 6.36 -7.90
C GLU A 213 8.67 5.02 -7.32
N GLN A 214 8.88 4.93 -6.00
CA GLN A 214 9.16 3.66 -5.32
C GLN A 214 8.03 2.63 -5.50
N GLU A 215 6.77 3.06 -5.39
CA GLU A 215 5.61 2.20 -5.65
C GLU A 215 5.54 1.76 -7.13
N CYS A 216 5.95 2.63 -8.08
CA CYS A 216 6.04 2.29 -9.50
C CYS A 216 7.19 1.33 -9.82
N VAL A 217 8.26 1.33 -9.02
CA VAL A 217 9.35 0.36 -9.11
C VAL A 217 8.91 -0.98 -8.54
N GLU A 218 8.17 -0.98 -7.43
CA GLU A 218 7.63 -2.20 -6.81
C GLU A 218 6.53 -2.85 -7.68
N TYR A 219 5.70 -2.03 -8.36
CA TYR A 219 4.63 -2.49 -9.24
C TYR A 219 4.71 -1.82 -10.63
N PRO A 220 5.64 -2.25 -11.51
CA PRO A 220 5.87 -1.61 -12.81
C PRO A 220 4.64 -1.54 -13.72
N ALA A 221 3.74 -2.53 -13.60
CA ALA A 221 2.48 -2.58 -14.35
C ALA A 221 1.53 -1.40 -14.02
N ASP A 222 1.67 -0.82 -12.83
CA ASP A 222 0.83 0.26 -12.32
C ASP A 222 1.40 1.65 -12.62
N ARG A 223 2.65 1.75 -13.11
CA ARG A 223 3.33 3.02 -13.40
C ARG A 223 2.50 3.94 -14.30
N LYS A 224 1.78 3.38 -15.26
CA LYS A 224 0.87 4.12 -16.16
C LYS A 224 -0.27 4.85 -15.44
N LEU A 225 -0.67 4.36 -14.26
CA LEU A 225 -1.73 4.93 -13.43
C LEU A 225 -1.19 6.07 -12.55
N TYR A 226 0.06 5.97 -12.11
CA TYR A 226 0.73 6.98 -11.29
C TYR A 226 1.39 8.10 -12.10
N ALA A 227 1.80 7.85 -13.34
CA ALA A 227 2.49 8.83 -14.19
C ALA A 227 1.74 10.19 -14.32
N PRO A 228 0.40 10.24 -14.47
CA PRO A 228 -0.32 11.51 -14.47
C PRO A 228 -0.24 12.26 -13.14
N ILE A 229 -0.21 11.54 -12.01
CA ILE A 229 -0.07 12.13 -10.67
C ILE A 229 1.34 12.70 -10.51
N ILE A 230 2.38 11.95 -10.89
CA ILE A 230 3.78 12.40 -10.86
C ILE A 230 3.94 13.65 -11.74
N SER A 231 3.41 13.63 -12.96
CA SER A 231 3.45 14.78 -13.86
C SER A 231 2.76 16.00 -13.26
N SER A 232 1.62 15.81 -12.58
CA SER A 232 0.91 16.89 -11.90
C SER A 232 1.74 17.47 -10.74
N LEU A 233 2.34 16.60 -9.91
CA LEU A 233 3.19 17.02 -8.80
C LEU A 233 4.45 17.76 -9.27
N SER A 234 5.13 17.27 -10.31
CA SER A 234 6.30 17.92 -10.92
C SER A 234 5.96 19.26 -11.58
N GLY A 235 4.71 19.43 -12.03
CA GLY A 235 4.19 20.67 -12.60
C GLY A 235 3.76 21.71 -11.57
N ILE A 236 3.79 21.41 -10.27
CA ILE A 236 3.56 22.39 -9.22
C ILE A 236 4.81 23.27 -9.12
N LYS A 237 4.72 24.50 -9.61
CA LYS A 237 5.75 25.50 -9.36
C LYS A 237 5.73 25.81 -7.87
N VAL A 238 6.81 25.44 -7.17
CA VAL A 238 7.08 25.93 -5.82
C VAL A 238 7.37 27.42 -5.97
N ASN A 239 6.32 28.24 -6.03
CA ASN A 239 6.47 29.62 -5.65
C ASN A 239 6.85 29.58 -4.18
N GLU A 240 7.92 30.29 -3.82
CA GLU A 240 8.30 30.65 -2.45
C GLU A 240 7.16 31.47 -1.80
N ARG A 241 5.97 30.87 -1.66
CA ARG A 241 4.95 31.35 -0.73
C ARG A 241 5.38 30.84 0.62
N GLU A 242 6.22 31.65 1.24
CA GLU A 242 6.41 31.82 2.68
C GLU A 242 5.58 30.84 3.53
N ASP A 243 6.18 29.72 3.89
CA ASP A 243 6.05 29.28 5.26
C ASP A 243 6.98 30.20 6.07
N GLU A 244 6.50 31.40 6.40
CA GLU A 244 7.05 32.17 7.51
C GLU A 244 6.91 31.30 8.77
N VAL A 245 7.93 30.50 9.04
CA VAL A 245 8.23 30.08 10.40
C VAL A 245 8.80 31.32 11.07
N THR A 246 7.92 32.12 11.68
CA THR A 246 8.33 33.17 12.61
C THR A 246 9.05 32.50 13.78
N ILE A 247 10.38 32.47 13.72
CA ILE A 247 11.22 32.26 14.89
C ILE A 247 11.15 33.57 15.68
N GLY A 248 10.06 33.74 16.42
CA GLY A 248 10.00 34.71 17.50
C GLY A 248 10.76 34.14 18.69
N ASP A 249 11.70 34.91 19.22
CA ASP A 249 12.52 34.62 20.39
C ASP A 249 11.74 33.87 21.48
N VAL A 250 12.01 32.57 21.65
CA VAL A 250 11.42 31.79 22.74
C VAL A 250 12.30 32.02 23.96
N GLN A 251 11.95 33.03 24.76
CA GLN A 251 12.23 32.96 26.19
C GLN A 251 11.63 31.66 26.71
N ALA A 252 12.45 30.85 27.40
CA ALA A 252 12.04 29.59 27.97
C ALA A 252 10.92 29.83 28.99
N ASP A 253 9.68 29.62 28.52
CA ASP A 253 8.47 29.73 29.32
C ASP A 253 8.30 28.38 30.03
N GLU A 254 8.92 28.27 31.21
CA GLU A 254 8.75 27.13 32.13
C GLU A 254 7.26 27.03 32.50
N GLY A 255 6.57 26.09 31.86
CA GLY A 255 5.14 25.86 32.07
C GLY A 255 4.32 25.67 30.80
N LYS A 256 4.91 25.81 29.60
CA LYS A 256 4.22 25.44 28.36
C LYS A 256 4.16 23.93 28.19
N GLU A 257 3.00 23.36 28.46
CA GLU A 257 2.64 22.01 28.07
C GLU A 257 2.23 22.01 26.59
N TYR A 258 2.98 21.25 25.78
CA TYR A 258 2.65 21.03 24.38
C TYR A 258 1.85 19.72 24.28
N PRO A 259 0.71 19.69 23.56
CA PRO A 259 -0.04 18.45 23.37
C PRO A 259 0.75 17.50 22.48
N GLU A 260 1.52 16.61 23.11
CA GLU A 260 2.16 15.44 22.49
C GLU A 260 1.28 14.18 22.68
N GLY A 261 1.56 13.08 21.97
CA GLY A 261 0.82 11.82 22.11
C GLY A 261 -0.39 11.67 21.18
N LYS A 262 -0.59 12.59 20.23
CA LYS A 262 -1.55 12.40 19.13
C LYS A 262 -1.10 11.20 18.30
N ILE A 263 -1.94 10.16 18.24
CA ILE A 263 -1.65 8.95 17.44
C ILE A 263 -1.60 9.36 15.97
N ALA A 264 -0.39 9.45 15.43
CA ALA A 264 -0.11 9.60 14.02
C ALA A 264 0.29 8.23 13.48
N PHE A 265 -0.43 7.76 12.46
CA PHE A 265 -0.03 6.58 11.72
C PHE A 265 1.15 6.98 10.82
N VAL A 266 2.35 6.58 11.21
CA VAL A 266 3.54 6.68 10.37
C VAL A 266 3.58 5.43 9.51
N LEU A 267 3.64 5.57 8.20
CA LEU A 267 3.78 4.42 7.29
C LEU A 267 5.21 3.87 7.39
N HIS A 268 5.36 2.57 7.69
CA HIS A 268 6.65 1.89 7.65
C HIS A 268 6.53 0.64 6.78
N LYS A 269 7.16 0.67 5.59
CA LYS A 269 7.30 -0.50 4.71
C LYS A 269 8.79 -0.74 4.45
N LYS A 270 9.24 -1.98 4.64
CA LYS A 270 10.64 -2.40 4.62
C LYS A 270 10.78 -3.53 3.60
N ARG A 271 11.72 -3.41 2.66
CA ARG A 271 12.11 -4.54 1.81
C ARG A 271 12.55 -5.71 2.67
N GLU A 272 12.13 -6.92 2.31
CA GLU A 272 12.52 -8.14 3.03
C GLU A 272 14.02 -8.39 2.83
N ARG A 273 14.83 -7.85 3.75
CA ARG A 273 16.24 -8.23 3.88
C ARG A 273 16.22 -9.64 4.44
N ASN A 274 16.78 -10.61 3.72
CA ASN A 274 16.92 -11.96 4.27
C ASN A 274 17.67 -11.87 5.62
N PRO A 275 16.99 -12.11 6.77
CA PRO A 275 17.62 -11.92 8.07
C PRO A 275 18.76 -12.93 8.28
N LYS A 276 18.73 -14.06 7.56
CA LYS A 276 19.83 -15.04 7.54
C LYS A 276 21.08 -14.46 6.87
N LEU A 277 20.94 -13.62 5.84
CA LEU A 277 22.07 -12.95 5.17
C LEU A 277 22.78 -12.00 6.13
N ILE A 278 22.03 -11.13 6.82
CA ILE A 278 22.62 -10.18 7.78
C ILE A 278 23.21 -10.91 8.99
N LYS A 279 22.55 -11.96 9.48
CA LYS A 279 23.07 -12.79 10.58
C LYS A 279 24.37 -13.49 10.17
N GLU A 280 24.44 -14.05 8.97
CA GLU A 280 25.66 -14.70 8.46
C GLU A 280 26.77 -13.68 8.20
N ALA A 281 26.44 -12.47 7.71
CA ALA A 281 27.39 -11.37 7.57
C ALA A 281 28.01 -10.96 8.90
N LYS A 282 27.21 -10.76 9.95
CA LYS A 282 27.71 -10.49 11.30
C LYS A 282 28.59 -11.62 11.82
N ARG A 283 28.18 -12.88 11.64
CA ARG A 283 28.94 -14.06 12.08
C ARG A 283 30.29 -14.17 11.38
N LEU A 284 30.35 -13.92 10.06
CA LEU A 284 31.59 -13.90 9.30
C LEU A 284 32.48 -12.72 9.70
N PHE A 285 31.88 -11.55 9.93
CA PHE A 285 32.60 -10.36 10.40
C PHE A 285 33.27 -10.61 11.76
N ILE A 286 32.53 -11.14 12.73
CA ILE A 286 33.06 -11.50 14.05
C ILE A 286 34.17 -12.56 13.92
N ARG A 287 33.98 -13.60 13.11
CA ARG A 287 35.03 -14.62 12.88
C ARG A 287 36.31 -14.03 12.30
N LYS A 288 36.21 -13.03 11.43
CA LYS A 288 37.34 -12.39 10.78
C LYS A 288 38.05 -11.35 11.66
N HIS A 289 37.28 -10.60 12.46
CA HIS A 289 37.78 -9.42 13.18
C HIS A 289 37.74 -9.56 14.71
N GLY A 290 37.21 -10.66 15.24
CA GLY A 290 37.08 -10.95 16.67
C GLY A 290 35.94 -10.22 17.38
N ARG A 291 35.39 -9.16 16.79
CA ARG A 291 34.36 -8.30 17.36
C ARG A 291 33.55 -7.58 16.28
N LEU A 292 32.44 -6.94 16.67
CA LEU A 292 31.53 -6.26 15.77
C LEU A 292 31.63 -4.73 15.93
N PHE A 293 32.00 -4.03 14.86
CA PHE A 293 32.17 -2.57 14.87
C PHE A 293 31.84 -1.96 13.51
N CYS A 294 31.56 -0.66 13.49
CA CYS A 294 31.27 0.10 12.28
C CYS A 294 32.48 0.15 11.36
N GLU A 295 32.34 -0.29 10.12
CA GLU A 295 33.44 -0.28 9.15
C GLU A 295 33.86 1.15 8.77
N ALA A 296 32.96 2.13 8.89
CA ALA A 296 33.24 3.54 8.64
C ALA A 296 33.96 4.23 9.82
N CYS A 297 33.29 4.40 10.96
CA CYS A 297 33.82 5.17 12.10
C CYS A 297 34.45 4.33 13.22
N LYS A 298 34.50 3.00 13.08
CA LYS A 298 35.04 2.04 14.08
C LYS A 298 34.29 1.99 15.42
N PHE A 299 33.12 2.62 15.51
CA PHE A 299 32.25 2.55 16.68
C PHE A 299 31.84 1.11 17.00
N ASP A 300 31.91 0.74 18.27
CA ASP A 300 31.62 -0.60 18.79
C ASP A 300 30.55 -0.49 19.87
N PHE A 301 29.36 -1.03 19.59
CA PHE A 301 28.22 -0.92 20.50
C PHE A 301 28.44 -1.70 21.79
N GLN A 302 29.08 -2.86 21.74
CA GLN A 302 29.33 -3.66 22.94
C GLN A 302 30.35 -2.97 23.85
N LYS A 303 31.40 -2.37 23.26
CA LYS A 303 32.39 -1.61 24.04
C LYS A 303 31.78 -0.41 24.75
N VAL A 304 30.87 0.31 24.08
CA VAL A 304 30.29 1.57 24.61
C VAL A 304 29.07 1.33 25.51
N TYR A 305 28.21 0.36 25.16
CA TYR A 305 26.93 0.13 25.83
C TYR A 305 26.86 -1.19 26.61
N GLY A 306 27.96 -1.94 26.69
CA GLY A 306 28.03 -3.23 27.38
C GLY A 306 27.10 -4.26 26.74
N ASP A 307 26.41 -5.05 27.57
CA ASP A 307 25.56 -6.16 27.12
C ASP A 307 24.43 -5.72 26.17
N ARG A 308 23.95 -4.48 26.31
CA ARG A 308 22.91 -3.92 25.43
C ARG A 308 23.38 -3.75 23.99
N GLY A 309 24.68 -3.64 23.77
CA GLY A 309 25.29 -3.48 22.46
C GLY A 309 25.68 -4.78 21.77
N ILE A 310 25.49 -5.94 22.41
CA ILE A 310 25.84 -7.24 21.84
C ILE A 310 25.05 -7.46 20.54
N ASP A 311 25.77 -7.86 19.48
CA ASP A 311 25.24 -8.09 18.13
C ASP A 311 24.51 -6.90 17.47
N PHE A 312 24.55 -5.71 18.08
CA PHE A 312 23.85 -4.53 17.58
C PHE A 312 24.71 -3.77 16.58
N ILE A 313 24.35 -3.90 15.30
CA ILE A 313 24.91 -3.14 14.18
C ILE A 313 24.00 -3.31 12.96
N GLU A 314 24.01 -2.37 12.03
CA GLU A 314 23.18 -2.37 10.84
C GLU A 314 23.96 -2.86 9.61
N GLY A 315 23.38 -3.79 8.85
CA GLY A 315 23.96 -4.24 7.58
C GLY A 315 23.48 -3.37 6.41
N HIS A 316 24.42 -2.72 5.74
CA HIS A 316 24.22 -1.91 4.54
C HIS A 316 24.63 -2.69 3.29
N HIS A 317 23.87 -2.61 2.21
CA HIS A 317 24.20 -3.28 0.95
C HIS A 317 25.04 -2.34 0.10
N LYS A 318 26.20 -2.79 -0.38
CA LYS A 318 27.11 -1.99 -1.23
C LYS A 318 26.47 -1.59 -2.56
N LYS A 319 25.77 -2.54 -3.20
CA LYS A 319 24.80 -2.24 -4.25
C LYS A 319 23.50 -1.90 -3.55
N LEU A 320 22.99 -0.69 -3.76
CA LEU A 320 21.73 -0.29 -3.14
C LEU A 320 20.65 -1.27 -3.58
N ILE A 321 19.82 -1.73 -2.66
CA ILE A 321 18.73 -2.65 -3.00
C ILE A 321 17.80 -2.01 -4.07
N SER A 322 17.78 -0.67 -4.18
CA SER A 322 17.02 0.10 -5.20
C SER A 322 17.54 -0.08 -6.63
N GLU A 323 18.77 -0.56 -6.77
CA GLU A 323 19.44 -0.79 -8.05
C GLU A 323 19.54 -2.29 -8.38
N MET A 324 18.97 -3.16 -7.53
CA MET A 324 19.00 -4.61 -7.72
C MET A 324 17.79 -5.08 -8.54
N ASP A 325 18.03 -6.01 -9.46
CA ASP A 325 16.96 -6.67 -10.23
C ASP A 325 16.20 -7.69 -9.36
N GLU A 326 14.96 -8.00 -9.73
CA GLU A 326 14.16 -9.01 -9.04
C GLU A 326 14.83 -10.40 -9.12
N GLY A 327 15.11 -11.02 -7.97
CA GLY A 327 15.83 -12.30 -7.87
C GLY A 327 17.36 -12.19 -7.91
N GLU A 328 17.92 -10.98 -7.95
CA GLU A 328 19.36 -10.77 -7.89
C GLU A 328 19.93 -11.23 -6.53
N LYS A 329 20.95 -12.09 -6.58
CA LYS A 329 21.53 -12.69 -5.38
C LYS A 329 22.59 -11.76 -4.79
N THR A 330 22.34 -11.26 -3.58
CA THR A 330 23.36 -10.57 -2.77
C THR A 330 24.28 -11.59 -2.10
N LYS A 331 25.60 -11.40 -2.18
CA LYS A 331 26.56 -12.20 -1.40
C LYS A 331 26.76 -11.56 -0.03
N VAL A 332 27.25 -12.35 0.92
CA VAL A 332 27.61 -11.82 2.24
C VAL A 332 28.69 -10.74 2.14
N GLU A 333 29.61 -10.85 1.18
CA GLU A 333 30.66 -9.86 0.93
C GLU A 333 30.14 -8.48 0.46
N ASP A 334 28.89 -8.43 -0.01
CA ASP A 334 28.22 -7.20 -0.47
C ASP A 334 27.54 -6.46 0.68
N ILE A 335 27.64 -6.97 1.91
CA ILE A 335 27.11 -6.33 3.11
C ILE A 335 28.23 -5.68 3.92
N THR A 336 28.05 -4.41 4.25
CA THR A 336 28.92 -3.62 5.11
C THR A 336 28.25 -3.38 6.47
N MET A 337 29.01 -3.53 7.56
CA MET A 337 28.55 -3.25 8.92
C MET A 337 28.69 -1.77 9.25
N LEU A 338 27.58 -1.07 9.49
CA LEU A 338 27.55 0.35 9.85
C LEU A 338 26.79 0.59 11.16
N CYS A 339 27.21 1.60 11.94
CA CYS A 339 26.39 2.09 13.04
C CYS A 339 25.21 2.92 12.51
N SER A 340 24.19 3.11 13.36
CA SER A 340 22.97 3.84 13.00
C SER A 340 23.25 5.26 12.47
N ASN A 341 24.27 5.94 13.00
CA ASN A 341 24.64 7.27 12.53
C ASN A 341 25.28 7.24 11.14
N CYS A 342 26.30 6.40 10.92
CA CYS A 342 26.96 6.28 9.62
C CYS A 342 26.01 5.75 8.54
N HIS A 343 25.13 4.82 8.89
CA HIS A 343 24.13 4.31 7.96
C HIS A 343 23.17 5.42 7.52
N ARG A 344 22.73 6.30 8.44
CA ARG A 344 21.91 7.48 8.06
C ARG A 344 22.70 8.50 7.22
N MET A 345 23.98 8.71 7.50
CA MET A 345 24.78 9.70 6.74
C MET A 345 25.03 9.28 5.29
N ILE A 346 25.27 7.99 5.01
CA ILE A 346 25.40 7.48 3.63
C ILE A 346 24.13 7.67 2.80
N HIS A 347 22.96 7.63 3.44
CA HIS A 347 21.67 7.80 2.78
C HIS A 347 21.21 9.26 2.65
N ARG A 348 21.98 10.24 3.18
CA ARG A 348 21.66 11.66 3.03
C ARG A 348 22.05 12.10 1.62
N LYS A 349 21.15 12.75 0.86
CA LYS A 349 21.46 13.20 -0.52
C LYS A 349 22.57 14.28 -0.50
N PRO A 350 23.58 14.22 -1.40
CA PRO A 350 23.79 13.16 -2.40
C PRO A 350 24.26 11.84 -1.76
N LEU A 351 23.76 10.71 -2.26
CA LEU A 351 24.17 9.38 -1.78
C LEU A 351 25.68 9.20 -1.99
N ILE A 352 26.38 8.71 -0.97
CA ILE A 352 27.82 8.50 -1.00
C ILE A 352 28.17 7.06 -0.64
N SER A 353 29.28 6.55 -1.17
CA SER A 353 29.77 5.21 -0.81
C SER A 353 30.34 5.19 0.61
N VAL A 354 30.51 4.00 1.19
CA VAL A 354 31.14 3.84 2.51
C VAL A 354 32.56 4.41 2.49
N GLU A 355 33.29 4.22 1.40
CA GLU A 355 34.65 4.74 1.21
C GLU A 355 34.67 6.28 1.14
N ALA A 356 33.65 6.89 0.53
CA ALA A 356 33.49 8.33 0.53
C ALA A 356 33.15 8.86 1.93
N LEU A 357 32.22 8.22 2.65
CA LEU A 357 31.88 8.59 4.03
C LEU A 357 33.11 8.50 4.95
N ILE A 358 33.95 7.46 4.80
CA ILE A 358 35.19 7.32 5.58
C ILE A 358 36.11 8.53 5.41
N LYS A 359 36.16 9.14 4.22
CA LYS A 359 36.98 10.34 3.96
C LYS A 359 36.36 11.60 4.55
N GLU A 360 35.04 11.66 4.68
CA GLU A 360 34.32 12.81 5.23
C GLU A 360 34.23 12.81 6.75
N ILE A 361 34.35 11.64 7.40
CA ILE A 361 34.35 11.54 8.85
C ILE A 361 35.58 12.26 9.40
N LYS A 362 35.36 13.45 9.97
CA LYS A 362 36.38 14.27 10.64
C LYS A 362 36.76 13.75 12.03
N PHE A 363 36.12 12.67 12.48
CA PHE A 363 36.45 12.00 13.73
C PHE A 363 37.48 10.89 13.48
N GLN A 364 38.75 11.25 13.59
CA GLN A 364 39.78 10.28 13.99
C GLN A 364 40.20 10.59 15.42
N GLN A 365 39.92 9.63 16.30
CA GLN A 365 40.64 9.35 17.55
C GLN A 365 40.87 10.55 18.48
N GLU A 366 39.93 10.77 19.40
CA GLU A 366 40.35 11.10 20.76
C GLU A 366 40.27 9.83 21.59
N THR A 367 41.45 9.21 21.68
CA THR A 367 41.93 8.40 22.81
C THR A 367 41.27 8.78 24.13
N MET A 368 40.66 7.79 24.80
CA MET A 368 41.18 7.20 26.04
C MET A 368 40.42 5.92 26.38
#